data_AF-A0A3R6UQ76-F1
#
_entry.id   AF-A0A3R6UQ76-F1
#
_cell.length_a   1.000
_cell.length_b   1.000
_cell.length_c   1.000
_cell.angle_alpha   90.00
_cell.angle_beta   90.00
_cell.angle_gamma   90.00
#
_symmetry.space_group_name_H-M   'P 1'
#
loop_
_entity.id
_entity.type
_entity.pdbx_description
1 polymer ?
#
loop_
_entity_poly.entity_id
_entity_poly.type
_entity_poly.pdbx_seq_one_letter_code
_entity_poly.pdbx_strand_id
1 'polypeptide(L)'
;MGKQKKKQEYAAKLWNRIARVRMPLTVVCILAFGAFIVYAKYIQTSQYNDAVTAKEFYFSSDVLDGGVHEIPALDVAEDGTTSATLTFHLMNHEDQLRYSEVAVDYNITWKEENGNASETSGNGINLSGQIVAGKGHGDQTGDQTNDKTVTISGLEQGKTYTVTATATAPYTKTLTATIRVQQKNAELQASVSDHGNYIEVTVWTADKTKTIRLINHAAGLIPDNTDSFLENMQTGTGNSGENQSVSVALGSNASHVFRFFKSNAEKSYTATVLNDVVTVGEVTNE
;
A
#
# COMPACT_ATOMS: atom_id res chain seq x y z
N MET A 1 25.82 -86.38 68.94
CA MET A 1 24.90 -86.08 67.81
C MET A 1 23.84 -84.99 68.06
N GLY A 2 23.59 -84.51 69.29
CA GLY A 2 22.46 -83.58 69.57
C GLY A 2 22.66 -82.08 69.32
N LYS A 3 23.89 -81.56 69.22
CA LYS A 3 24.15 -80.11 69.08
C LYS A 3 23.96 -79.57 67.64
N GLN A 4 24.14 -80.41 66.62
CA GLN A 4 23.97 -80.05 65.20
C GLN A 4 22.48 -79.90 64.84
N LYS A 5 21.60 -80.78 65.34
CA LYS A 5 20.14 -80.72 65.10
C LYS A 5 19.49 -79.43 65.66
N LYS A 6 19.87 -79.00 66.87
CA LYS A 6 19.33 -77.77 67.48
C LYS A 6 19.73 -76.49 66.74
N LYS A 7 20.93 -76.43 66.15
CA LYS A 7 21.36 -75.27 65.34
C LYS A 7 20.59 -75.18 64.02
N GLN A 8 20.29 -76.31 63.38
CA GLN A 8 19.51 -76.34 62.15
C GLN A 8 18.04 -75.96 62.37
N GLU A 9 17.42 -76.37 63.48
CA GLU A 9 16.06 -75.94 63.83
C GLU A 9 15.96 -74.44 64.13
N TYR A 10 16.95 -73.85 64.80
CA TYR A 10 16.99 -72.41 65.06
C TYR A 10 17.18 -71.60 63.78
N ALA A 11 18.05 -72.05 62.87
CA ALA A 11 18.25 -71.41 61.56
C ALA A 11 16.97 -71.47 60.71
N ALA A 12 16.28 -72.62 60.68
CA ALA A 12 15.02 -72.77 59.96
C ALA A 12 13.89 -71.88 60.53
N LYS A 13 13.79 -71.74 61.86
CA LYS A 13 12.85 -70.81 62.50
C LYS A 13 13.16 -69.34 62.21
N LEU A 14 14.43 -68.96 62.15
CA LEU A 14 14.87 -67.60 61.83
C LEU A 14 14.56 -67.24 60.36
N TRP A 15 14.86 -68.16 59.43
CA TRP A 15 14.56 -67.99 58.01
C TRP A 15 13.05 -67.91 57.73
N ASN A 16 12.24 -68.71 58.42
CA ASN A 16 10.78 -68.62 58.32
C ASN A 16 10.20 -67.31 58.90
N ARG A 17 10.85 -66.72 59.93
CA ARG A 17 10.49 -65.38 60.43
C ARG A 17 10.85 -64.28 59.44
N ILE A 18 12.04 -64.35 58.84
CA ILE A 18 12.49 -63.38 57.83
C ILE A 18 11.63 -63.47 56.57
N ALA A 19 11.27 -64.68 56.12
CA ALA A 19 10.40 -64.89 54.97
C ALA A 19 8.98 -64.35 55.18
N ARG A 20 8.43 -64.45 56.40
CA ARG A 20 7.10 -63.90 56.73
C ARG A 20 7.04 -62.38 56.74
N VAL A 21 8.15 -61.69 57.01
CA VAL A 21 8.21 -60.22 57.05
C VAL A 21 8.60 -59.61 55.70
N ARG A 22 9.30 -60.37 54.84
CA ARG A 22 9.71 -59.91 53.51
C ARG A 22 8.54 -59.60 52.58
N MET A 23 7.53 -60.48 52.53
CA MET A 23 6.34 -60.34 51.67
C MET A 23 5.53 -59.06 51.96
N PRO A 24 5.14 -58.75 53.21
CA PRO A 24 4.42 -57.51 53.49
C PRO A 24 5.30 -56.26 53.29
N LEU A 25 6.60 -56.34 53.58
CA LEU A 25 7.52 -55.21 53.36
C LEU A 25 7.66 -54.85 51.87
N THR A 26 7.78 -55.85 50.99
CA THR A 26 7.83 -55.62 49.54
C THR A 26 6.56 -54.98 48.99
N VAL A 27 5.38 -55.36 49.51
CA VAL A 27 4.10 -54.78 49.08
C VAL A 27 3.99 -53.32 49.50
N VAL A 28 4.40 -52.98 50.72
CA VAL A 28 4.41 -51.58 51.21
C VAL A 28 5.36 -50.71 50.38
N CYS A 29 6.53 -51.23 50.01
CA CYS A 29 7.46 -50.49 49.15
C CYS A 29 6.86 -50.22 47.76
N ILE A 30 6.22 -51.21 47.12
CA ILE A 30 5.61 -51.03 45.79
C ILE A 30 4.48 -49.98 45.84
N LEU A 31 3.66 -49.98 46.88
CA LEU A 31 2.59 -48.98 47.06
C LEU A 31 3.15 -47.58 47.31
N ALA A 32 4.24 -47.45 48.07
CA ALA A 32 4.89 -46.15 48.32
C ALA A 32 5.53 -45.58 47.04
N PHE A 33 6.17 -46.41 46.20
CA PHE A 33 6.71 -45.97 44.92
C PHE A 33 5.61 -45.58 43.92
N GLY A 34 4.48 -46.30 43.90
CA GLY A 34 3.33 -45.94 43.06
C GLY A 34 2.76 -44.55 43.37
N ALA A 35 2.61 -44.21 44.66
CA ALA A 35 2.16 -42.89 45.07
C ALA A 35 3.12 -41.76 44.66
N PHE A 36 4.44 -42.02 44.72
CA PHE A 36 5.46 -41.07 44.27
C PHE A 36 5.40 -40.78 42.77
N ILE A 37 5.12 -41.80 41.94
CA ILE A 37 4.99 -41.63 40.48
C ILE A 37 3.77 -40.76 40.13
N VAL A 38 2.64 -40.97 40.82
CA VAL A 38 1.43 -40.16 40.62
C VAL A 38 1.67 -38.71 41.03
N TYR A 39 2.34 -38.49 42.17
CA TYR A 39 2.67 -37.14 42.64
C TYR A 39 3.69 -36.43 41.73
N ALA A 40 4.70 -37.15 41.23
CA ALA A 40 5.66 -36.62 40.27
C ALA A 40 4.98 -36.23 38.94
N LYS A 41 4.07 -37.07 38.43
CA LYS A 41 3.29 -36.75 37.22
C LYS A 41 2.37 -35.55 37.44
N TYR A 42 1.77 -35.44 38.63
CA TYR A 42 0.93 -34.30 39.00
C TYR A 42 1.74 -32.99 39.07
N ILE A 43 2.91 -33.00 39.74
CA ILE A 43 3.81 -31.83 39.79
C ILE A 43 4.34 -31.45 38.40
N GLN A 44 4.75 -32.43 37.59
CA GLN A 44 5.26 -32.17 36.25
C GLN A 44 4.17 -31.58 35.33
N THR A 45 2.93 -32.02 35.48
CA THR A 45 1.79 -31.49 34.71
C THR A 45 1.38 -30.10 35.21
N SER A 46 1.44 -29.84 36.53
CA SER A 46 1.12 -28.52 37.08
C SER A 46 2.19 -27.47 36.77
N GLN A 47 3.48 -27.86 36.72
CA GLN A 47 4.55 -26.93 36.35
C GLN A 47 4.58 -26.58 34.86
N TYR A 48 4.04 -27.43 33.98
CA TYR A 48 3.96 -27.14 32.54
C TYR A 48 2.72 -26.30 32.16
N ASN A 49 1.68 -26.27 32.99
CA ASN A 49 0.43 -25.56 32.69
C ASN A 49 0.33 -24.15 33.28
N ASP A 50 1.35 -23.69 34.01
CA ASP A 50 1.40 -22.33 34.58
C ASP A 50 2.37 -21.40 33.84
N ALA A 51 2.89 -21.86 32.70
CA ALA A 51 3.46 -20.97 31.71
C ALA A 51 2.30 -20.20 31.08
N VAL A 52 2.05 -18.99 31.55
CA VAL A 52 1.30 -17.96 30.82
C VAL A 52 1.98 -17.81 29.47
N THR A 53 1.52 -18.58 28.47
CA THR A 53 1.92 -18.39 27.08
C THR A 53 1.46 -17.00 26.72
N ALA A 54 2.40 -16.07 26.57
CA ALA A 54 2.13 -14.74 26.10
C ALA A 54 1.42 -14.85 24.76
N LYS A 55 0.19 -14.33 24.68
CA LYS A 55 -0.56 -14.30 23.43
C LYS A 55 0.19 -13.38 22.48
N GLU A 56 0.75 -13.95 21.42
CA GLU A 56 1.46 -13.17 20.42
C GLU A 56 0.46 -12.33 19.63
N PHE A 57 0.80 -11.06 19.47
CA PHE A 57 -0.02 -10.09 18.77
C PHE A 57 0.68 -9.65 17.49
N TYR A 58 -0.03 -9.74 16.38
CA TYR A 58 0.49 -9.53 15.03
C TYR A 58 -0.28 -8.41 14.34
N PHE A 59 0.47 -7.44 13.81
CA PHE A 59 -0.02 -6.36 12.97
C PHE A 59 1.06 -6.06 11.94
N SER A 60 0.78 -6.40 10.69
CA SER A 60 1.71 -6.36 9.55
C SER A 60 0.98 -5.80 8.32
N SER A 61 1.76 -5.43 7.30
CA SER A 61 1.25 -4.92 6.02
C SER A 61 2.15 -5.37 4.88
N ASP A 62 1.56 -5.52 3.70
CA ASP A 62 2.27 -5.79 2.44
C ASP A 62 3.00 -4.55 1.89
N VAL A 63 2.58 -3.34 2.26
CA VAL A 63 3.17 -2.07 1.80
C VAL A 63 3.82 -1.27 2.93
N LEU A 64 3.26 -1.29 4.15
CA LEU A 64 3.77 -0.47 5.28
C LEU A 64 4.95 -1.13 6.00
N ASP A 65 6.05 -1.36 5.29
CA ASP A 65 7.24 -2.10 5.72
C ASP A 65 8.40 -1.21 6.22
N GLY A 66 8.19 0.10 6.32
CA GLY A 66 9.19 1.12 6.64
C GLY A 66 9.99 1.60 5.42
N GLY A 67 9.73 1.04 4.24
CA GLY A 67 10.40 1.36 3.00
C GLY A 67 9.80 2.52 2.22
N VAL A 68 10.32 2.68 1.00
CA VAL A 68 9.84 3.65 0.00
C VAL A 68 9.22 2.88 -1.14
N HIS A 69 7.96 3.20 -1.48
CA HIS A 69 7.23 2.58 -2.58
C HIS A 69 6.81 3.64 -3.59
N GLU A 70 6.82 3.27 -4.87
CA GLU A 70 6.35 4.13 -5.95
C GLU A 70 5.03 3.60 -6.51
N ILE A 71 4.06 4.49 -6.68
CA ILE A 71 2.78 4.16 -7.30
C ILE A 71 2.53 5.04 -8.53
N PRO A 72 1.91 4.49 -9.59
CA PRO A 72 1.57 5.29 -10.75
C PRO A 72 0.46 6.30 -10.43
N ALA A 73 0.53 7.48 -11.03
CA ALA A 73 -0.62 8.37 -11.14
C ALA A 73 -1.67 7.76 -12.08
N LEU A 74 -2.96 7.86 -11.73
CA LEU A 74 -4.06 7.41 -12.59
C LEU A 74 -4.26 8.38 -13.76
N ASP A 75 -5.06 7.97 -14.75
CA ASP A 75 -5.44 8.84 -15.85
C ASP A 75 -6.18 10.09 -15.37
N VAL A 76 -6.06 11.18 -16.14
CA VAL A 76 -6.63 12.50 -15.84
C VAL A 76 -8.15 12.35 -15.67
N ALA A 77 -8.68 12.73 -14.51
CA ALA A 77 -10.12 12.79 -14.29
C ALA A 77 -10.75 13.86 -15.19
N GLU A 78 -12.07 13.79 -15.42
CA GLU A 78 -12.78 14.73 -16.32
C GLU A 78 -12.61 16.21 -15.93
N ASP A 79 -12.24 16.49 -14.67
CA ASP A 79 -11.96 17.82 -14.14
C ASP A 79 -10.51 18.30 -14.36
N GLY A 80 -9.68 17.53 -15.07
CA GLY A 80 -8.28 17.84 -15.33
C GLY A 80 -7.33 17.48 -14.19
N THR A 81 -7.83 16.96 -13.05
CA THR A 81 -6.98 16.56 -11.93
C THR A 81 -6.39 15.17 -12.16
N THR A 82 -5.11 15.01 -11.84
CA THR A 82 -4.42 13.72 -11.90
C THR A 82 -4.12 13.28 -10.47
N SER A 83 -4.76 12.21 -10.02
CA SER A 83 -4.58 11.65 -8.68
C SER A 83 -4.20 10.17 -8.75
N ALA A 84 -3.73 9.62 -7.64
CA ALA A 84 -3.40 8.22 -7.48
C ALA A 84 -4.23 7.59 -6.36
N THR A 85 -4.34 6.28 -6.43
CA THR A 85 -4.96 5.47 -5.38
C THR A 85 -3.96 4.43 -4.89
N LEU A 86 -3.70 4.43 -3.59
CA LEU A 86 -2.93 3.40 -2.90
C LEU A 86 -3.88 2.35 -2.33
N THR A 87 -3.61 1.07 -2.60
CA THR A 87 -4.32 -0.05 -1.96
C THR A 87 -3.31 -0.98 -1.31
N PHE A 88 -3.55 -1.36 -0.06
CA PHE A 88 -2.68 -2.24 0.72
C PHE A 88 -3.51 -3.09 1.70
N HIS A 89 -2.91 -4.14 2.23
CA HIS A 89 -3.51 -5.04 3.20
C HIS A 89 -2.91 -4.81 4.58
N LEU A 90 -3.77 -4.80 5.58
CA LEU A 90 -3.40 -4.95 6.98
C LEU A 90 -3.77 -6.36 7.44
N MET A 91 -2.83 -7.00 8.10
CA MET A 91 -2.91 -8.41 8.51
C MET A 91 -2.76 -8.51 10.03
N ASN A 92 -3.50 -9.42 10.67
CA ASN A 92 -3.30 -9.76 12.07
C ASN A 92 -2.47 -11.05 12.26
N HIS A 93 -1.67 -11.40 11.27
CA HIS A 93 -0.85 -12.61 11.25
C HIS A 93 0.51 -12.32 10.61
N GLU A 94 1.47 -13.18 10.93
CA GLU A 94 2.76 -13.24 10.25
C GLU A 94 2.74 -14.30 9.15
N ASP A 95 2.03 -15.41 9.40
CA ASP A 95 1.77 -16.47 8.45
C ASP A 95 0.53 -17.29 8.87
N GLN A 96 0.22 -18.35 8.11
CA GLN A 96 -0.94 -19.21 8.31
C GLN A 96 -1.00 -19.91 9.69
N LEU A 97 0.12 -20.00 10.42
CA LEU A 97 0.20 -20.64 11.73
C LEU A 97 0.37 -19.64 12.87
N ARG A 98 0.80 -18.41 12.56
CA ARG A 98 1.12 -17.34 13.51
C ARG A 98 0.17 -16.17 13.32
N TYR A 99 -0.97 -16.21 14.00
CA TYR A 99 -2.03 -15.21 13.92
C TYR A 99 -2.52 -14.76 15.30
N SER A 100 -3.10 -13.57 15.35
CA SER A 100 -3.73 -13.05 16.56
C SER A 100 -5.13 -13.64 16.70
N GLU A 101 -5.38 -14.40 17.77
CA GLU A 101 -6.74 -14.89 18.07
C GLU A 101 -7.63 -13.82 18.74
N VAL A 102 -7.33 -12.53 18.51
CA VAL A 102 -8.15 -11.39 18.90
C VAL A 102 -8.27 -10.44 17.73
N ALA A 103 -9.36 -9.69 17.69
CA ALA A 103 -9.51 -8.63 16.72
C ALA A 103 -8.53 -7.49 17.01
N VAL A 104 -8.09 -6.78 15.97
CA VAL A 104 -7.15 -5.64 16.08
C VAL A 104 -7.83 -4.40 15.51
N ASP A 105 -8.08 -3.42 16.37
CA ASP A 105 -8.56 -2.11 15.95
C ASP A 105 -7.39 -1.28 15.43
N TYR A 106 -7.61 -0.51 14.36
CA TYR A 106 -6.57 0.31 13.76
C TYR A 106 -7.08 1.67 13.29
N ASN A 107 -6.14 2.60 13.15
CA ASN A 107 -6.31 3.87 12.44
C ASN A 107 -5.27 4.00 11.31
N ILE A 108 -5.62 4.79 10.29
CA ILE A 108 -4.74 5.14 9.18
C ILE A 108 -4.71 6.65 9.02
N THR A 109 -3.50 7.17 8.86
CA THR A 109 -3.24 8.57 8.54
C THR A 109 -2.23 8.67 7.41
N TRP A 110 -2.28 9.74 6.63
CA TRP A 110 -1.25 10.06 5.66
C TRP A 110 -0.97 11.55 5.63
N LYS A 111 0.30 11.89 5.40
CA LYS A 111 0.79 13.26 5.42
C LYS A 111 1.72 13.50 4.24
N GLU A 112 1.49 14.56 3.48
CA GLU A 112 2.45 15.03 2.48
C GLU A 112 3.74 15.54 3.18
N GLU A 113 4.92 15.09 2.73
CA GLU A 113 6.20 15.43 3.37
C GLU A 113 6.51 16.94 3.34
N ASN A 114 6.02 17.68 2.34
CA ASN A 114 6.27 19.12 2.15
C ASN A 114 4.98 19.98 2.11
N GLY A 115 3.83 19.41 2.50
CA GLY A 115 2.55 20.12 2.46
C GLY A 115 2.43 21.17 3.58
N ASN A 116 1.87 22.32 3.26
CA ASN A 116 1.44 23.28 4.28
C ASN A 116 0.34 22.62 5.13
N ALA A 117 0.51 22.58 6.45
CA ALA A 117 -0.43 21.96 7.40
C ALA A 117 -1.86 22.53 7.37
N SER A 118 -2.09 23.61 6.59
CA SER A 118 -3.37 24.31 6.46
C SER A 118 -4.23 23.84 5.29
N GLU A 119 -3.71 23.01 4.38
CA GLU A 119 -4.48 22.51 3.24
C GLU A 119 -5.01 21.10 3.52
N THR A 120 -6.34 20.97 3.52
CA THR A 120 -7.07 19.70 3.70
C THR A 120 -6.91 18.76 2.49
N SER A 121 -6.25 19.21 1.41
CA SER A 121 -6.03 18.46 0.16
C SER A 121 -4.97 17.36 0.31
N GLY A 122 -3.85 17.64 0.98
CA GLY A 122 -2.70 16.72 1.06
C GLY A 122 -2.64 15.85 2.33
N ASN A 123 -3.52 16.09 3.30
CA ASN A 123 -3.54 15.39 4.59
C ASN A 123 -4.94 14.81 4.83
N GLY A 124 -5.07 13.49 4.78
CA GLY A 124 -6.32 12.84 5.16
C GLY A 124 -6.28 12.29 6.58
N ILE A 125 -7.42 12.41 7.27
CA ILE A 125 -7.58 11.91 8.63
C ILE A 125 -8.58 10.75 8.65
N ASN A 126 -8.13 9.64 9.23
CA ASN A 126 -8.89 8.54 9.84
C ASN A 126 -9.74 7.67 8.91
N LEU A 127 -9.07 6.73 8.24
CA LEU A 127 -9.69 5.43 8.04
C LEU A 127 -9.47 4.64 9.33
N SER A 128 -10.54 4.28 10.01
CA SER A 128 -10.50 3.35 11.13
C SER A 128 -11.22 2.06 10.78
N GLY A 129 -10.81 0.98 11.40
CA GLY A 129 -11.41 -0.32 11.18
C GLY A 129 -10.94 -1.33 12.20
N GLN A 130 -11.39 -2.56 11.97
CA GLN A 130 -11.02 -3.71 12.79
C GLN A 130 -10.64 -4.86 11.86
N ILE A 131 -9.50 -5.48 12.14
CA ILE A 131 -9.10 -6.77 11.58
C ILE A 131 -9.70 -7.83 12.48
N VAL A 132 -10.51 -8.73 11.95
CA VAL A 132 -11.19 -9.77 12.76
C VAL A 132 -10.16 -10.79 13.26
N ALA A 133 -10.40 -11.37 14.44
CA ALA A 133 -9.56 -12.41 15.00
C ALA A 133 -9.27 -13.54 13.98
N GLY A 134 -8.03 -14.02 13.96
CA GLY A 134 -7.65 -15.18 13.17
C GLY A 134 -8.35 -16.43 13.70
N LYS A 135 -8.79 -17.31 12.80
CA LYS A 135 -9.41 -18.60 13.15
C LYS A 135 -8.38 -19.70 13.00
N GLY A 136 -8.23 -20.52 14.04
CA GLY A 136 -7.26 -21.61 14.00
C GLY A 136 -7.59 -22.71 13.00
N HIS A 137 -6.57 -23.52 12.72
CA HIS A 137 -6.58 -24.60 11.71
C HIS A 137 -7.64 -25.70 11.92
N GLY A 138 -8.43 -25.63 13.00
CA GLY A 138 -9.53 -26.57 13.32
C GLY A 138 -10.92 -26.14 12.84
N ASP A 139 -11.12 -24.89 12.39
CA ASP A 139 -12.42 -24.40 11.90
C ASP A 139 -12.43 -24.47 10.36
N GLN A 140 -12.83 -25.62 9.81
CA GLN A 140 -12.73 -25.97 8.38
C GLN A 140 -13.74 -25.25 7.46
N THR A 141 -14.09 -24.00 7.74
CA THR A 141 -15.01 -23.23 6.88
C THR A 141 -14.44 -21.84 6.58
N GLY A 142 -13.72 -21.73 5.46
CA GLY A 142 -13.40 -20.46 4.80
C GLY A 142 -12.20 -19.69 5.35
N ASP A 143 -11.51 -18.99 4.46
CA ASP A 143 -10.28 -18.17 4.62
C ASP A 143 -9.82 -17.90 6.06
N GLN A 144 -8.65 -18.45 6.40
CA GLN A 144 -8.06 -18.42 7.75
C GLN A 144 -7.50 -17.04 8.15
N THR A 145 -7.42 -16.09 7.22
CA THR A 145 -6.81 -14.77 7.42
C THR A 145 -7.80 -13.66 7.06
N ASN A 146 -8.31 -12.97 8.06
CA ASN A 146 -9.26 -11.86 7.88
C ASN A 146 -8.52 -10.56 7.53
N ASP A 147 -7.75 -10.59 6.45
CA ASP A 147 -6.97 -9.45 6.00
C ASP A 147 -7.88 -8.29 5.65
N LYS A 148 -7.45 -7.09 5.99
CA LYS A 148 -8.21 -5.88 5.74
C LYS A 148 -7.57 -5.07 4.63
N THR A 149 -8.23 -5.03 3.49
CA THR A 149 -7.87 -4.11 2.40
C THR A 149 -8.21 -2.68 2.81
N VAL A 150 -7.23 -1.79 2.65
CA VAL A 150 -7.33 -0.34 2.87
C VAL A 150 -7.03 0.36 1.56
N THR A 151 -7.83 1.37 1.22
CA THR A 151 -7.68 2.17 0.01
C THR A 151 -7.61 3.66 0.37
N ILE A 152 -6.55 4.33 -0.08
CA ILE A 152 -6.36 5.78 0.04
C ILE A 152 -6.40 6.36 -1.37
N SER A 153 -7.39 7.19 -1.66
CA SER A 153 -7.57 7.86 -2.95
C SER A 153 -7.25 9.35 -2.85
N GLY A 154 -7.01 9.99 -4.00
CA GLY A 154 -6.78 11.44 -4.07
C GLY A 154 -5.33 11.86 -3.77
N LEU A 155 -4.37 10.94 -3.90
CA LEU A 155 -2.95 11.28 -3.74
C LEU A 155 -2.47 12.03 -4.99
N GLU A 156 -1.94 13.23 -4.84
CA GLU A 156 -1.54 14.09 -5.95
C GLU A 156 -0.27 13.56 -6.64
N GLN A 157 -0.22 13.65 -7.97
CA GLN A 157 0.95 13.24 -8.74
C GLN A 157 2.20 14.07 -8.43
N GLY A 158 3.38 13.46 -8.48
CA GLY A 158 4.64 14.13 -8.19
C GLY A 158 4.84 14.48 -6.70
N LYS A 159 3.91 14.09 -5.82
CA LYS A 159 4.01 14.28 -4.38
C LYS A 159 4.51 13.02 -3.66
N THR A 160 4.97 13.23 -2.43
CA THR A 160 5.43 12.17 -1.54
C THR A 160 4.65 12.23 -0.22
N TYR A 161 4.15 11.08 0.20
CA TYR A 161 3.32 10.92 1.39
C TYR A 161 3.95 9.94 2.37
N THR A 162 3.94 10.27 3.66
CA THR A 162 4.15 9.30 4.73
C THR A 162 2.80 8.71 5.12
N VAL A 163 2.60 7.41 4.90
CA VAL A 163 1.40 6.68 5.31
C VAL A 163 1.69 5.93 6.60
N THR A 164 0.79 6.03 7.58
CA THR A 164 0.95 5.43 8.91
C THR A 164 -0.30 4.65 9.29
N ALA A 165 -0.13 3.39 9.65
CA ALA A 165 -1.16 2.57 10.28
C ALA A 165 -0.82 2.34 11.75
N THR A 166 -1.75 2.64 12.66
CA THR A 166 -1.57 2.37 14.09
C THR A 166 -2.63 1.42 14.58
N ALA A 167 -2.21 0.24 15.07
CA ALA A 167 -3.06 -0.59 15.90
C ALA A 167 -3.35 0.14 17.22
N THR A 168 -4.62 0.24 17.60
CA THR A 168 -5.07 0.99 18.79
C THR A 168 -5.56 0.08 19.91
N ALA A 169 -6.02 -1.13 19.58
CA ALA A 169 -6.42 -2.14 20.55
C ALA A 169 -6.27 -3.55 19.95
N PRO A 170 -5.95 -4.57 20.76
CA PRO A 170 -5.72 -4.52 22.22
C PRO A 170 -4.31 -4.07 22.61
N TYR A 171 -3.47 -3.73 21.63
CA TYR A 171 -2.11 -3.25 21.84
C TYR A 171 -1.79 -2.16 20.80
N THR A 172 -0.70 -1.44 21.05
CA THR A 172 -0.22 -0.40 20.14
C THR A 172 0.96 -0.90 19.31
N LYS A 173 0.82 -0.82 18.00
CA LYS A 173 1.92 -1.01 17.04
C LYS A 173 1.71 -0.09 15.85
N THR A 174 2.78 0.51 15.36
CA THR A 174 2.75 1.43 14.22
C THR A 174 3.53 0.84 13.06
N LEU A 175 2.93 0.90 11.88
CA LEU A 175 3.53 0.57 10.59
C LEU A 175 3.56 1.84 9.74
N THR A 176 4.62 2.04 8.97
CA THR A 176 4.84 3.25 8.18
C THR A 176 5.44 2.88 6.83
N ALA A 177 5.17 3.67 5.81
CA ALA A 177 5.94 3.69 4.57
C ALA A 177 5.89 5.07 3.93
N THR A 178 6.90 5.36 3.11
CA THR A 178 6.93 6.54 2.24
C THR A 178 6.41 6.15 0.86
N ILE A 179 5.37 6.82 0.40
CA ILE A 179 4.70 6.57 -0.88
C ILE A 179 4.98 7.74 -1.82
N ARG A 180 5.67 7.46 -2.91
CA ARG A 180 5.96 8.42 -3.97
C ARG A 180 4.96 8.22 -5.10
N VAL A 181 4.16 9.25 -5.39
CA VAL A 181 3.27 9.22 -6.55
C VAL A 181 4.05 9.70 -7.75
N GLN A 182 4.22 8.83 -8.75
CA GLN A 182 4.92 9.19 -9.97
C GLN A 182 4.21 10.34 -10.67
N GLN A 183 4.99 11.30 -11.18
CA GLN A 183 4.46 12.36 -12.01
C GLN A 183 4.15 11.79 -13.40
N LYS A 184 2.89 11.88 -13.84
CA LYS A 184 2.54 11.53 -15.21
C LYS A 184 2.89 12.72 -16.10
N ASN A 185 3.76 12.52 -17.08
CA ASN A 185 3.99 13.54 -18.10
C ASN A 185 2.66 13.79 -18.84
N ALA A 186 2.33 15.06 -19.06
CA ALA A 186 1.15 15.40 -19.85
C ALA A 186 1.24 14.73 -21.23
N GLU A 187 0.19 13.99 -21.59
CA GLU A 187 0.16 13.21 -22.83
C GLU A 187 0.21 14.09 -24.09
N LEU A 188 -0.11 15.37 -23.94
CA LEU A 188 -0.05 16.42 -24.95
C LEU A 188 0.53 17.67 -24.32
N GLN A 189 1.45 18.31 -25.02
CA GLN A 189 2.10 19.56 -24.58
C GLN A 189 2.27 20.49 -25.78
N ALA A 190 2.32 21.79 -25.50
CA ALA A 190 2.56 22.82 -26.50
C ALA A 190 3.49 23.90 -25.96
N SER A 191 4.30 24.49 -26.84
CA SER A 191 5.16 25.64 -26.53
C SER A 191 5.17 26.62 -27.69
N VAL A 192 5.49 27.89 -27.40
CA VAL A 192 5.60 28.95 -28.40
C VAL A 192 7.02 29.49 -28.40
N SER A 193 7.64 29.53 -29.59
CA SER A 193 8.89 30.26 -29.84
C SER A 193 8.57 31.50 -30.68
N ASP A 194 8.98 32.68 -30.22
CA ASP A 194 8.76 33.95 -30.94
C ASP A 194 10.02 34.36 -31.70
N HIS A 195 9.86 34.67 -32.98
CA HIS A 195 10.93 35.07 -33.91
C HIS A 195 10.73 36.50 -34.46
N GLY A 196 9.97 37.34 -33.74
CA GLY A 196 9.69 38.72 -34.10
C GLY A 196 8.49 38.85 -35.04
N ASN A 197 8.63 38.39 -36.29
CA ASN A 197 7.58 38.50 -37.32
C ASN A 197 6.68 37.26 -37.43
N TYR A 198 7.07 36.17 -36.79
CA TYR A 198 6.31 34.93 -36.75
C TYR A 198 6.57 34.21 -35.43
N ILE A 199 5.68 33.28 -35.09
CA ILE A 199 5.85 32.34 -34.00
C ILE A 199 5.86 30.91 -34.52
N GLU A 200 6.48 30.02 -33.76
CA GLU A 200 6.41 28.58 -33.94
C GLU A 200 5.75 27.95 -32.73
N VAL A 201 4.61 27.30 -32.96
CA VAL A 201 3.88 26.54 -31.95
C VAL A 201 4.29 25.08 -32.10
N THR A 202 5.14 24.60 -31.19
CA THR A 202 5.54 23.18 -31.17
C THR A 202 4.54 22.42 -30.34
N VAL A 203 3.89 21.42 -30.93
CA VAL A 203 2.98 20.50 -30.23
C VAL A 203 3.59 19.12 -30.26
N TRP A 204 3.66 18.44 -29.11
CA TRP A 204 4.17 17.08 -29.02
C TRP A 204 3.31 16.19 -28.15
N THR A 205 3.24 14.92 -28.55
CA THR A 205 2.56 13.85 -27.85
C THR A 205 3.57 12.99 -27.09
N ALA A 206 3.13 12.44 -25.95
CA ALA A 206 3.88 11.42 -25.23
C ALA A 206 3.71 10.05 -25.92
N ASP A 207 3.63 8.97 -25.16
CA ASP A 207 3.59 7.58 -25.65
C ASP A 207 2.27 7.16 -26.35
N LYS A 208 1.29 8.07 -26.49
CA LYS A 208 0.00 7.79 -27.13
C LYS A 208 -0.23 8.64 -28.38
N THR A 209 -0.89 8.03 -29.38
CA THR A 209 -1.42 8.76 -30.55
C THR A 209 -2.59 9.62 -30.11
N LYS A 210 -2.67 10.87 -30.60
CA LYS A 210 -3.76 11.79 -30.29
C LYS A 210 -4.28 12.48 -31.54
N THR A 211 -5.59 12.70 -31.58
CA THR A 211 -6.20 13.66 -32.50
C THR A 211 -6.44 14.93 -31.72
N ILE A 212 -5.68 15.98 -32.01
CA ILE A 212 -5.79 17.27 -31.34
C ILE A 212 -6.69 18.21 -32.13
N ARG A 213 -7.30 19.18 -31.44
CA ARG A 213 -7.91 20.36 -32.05
C ARG A 213 -7.02 21.57 -31.80
N LEU A 214 -6.35 22.05 -32.83
CA LEU A 214 -5.56 23.29 -32.78
C LEU A 214 -6.48 24.48 -33.08
N ILE A 215 -6.50 25.49 -32.21
CA ILE A 215 -7.33 26.70 -32.33
C ILE A 215 -6.44 27.93 -32.40
N ASN A 216 -6.59 28.70 -33.47
CA ASN A 216 -6.01 30.03 -33.62
C ASN A 216 -6.98 31.09 -33.09
N HIS A 217 -6.90 31.37 -31.79
CA HIS A 217 -7.79 32.35 -31.15
C HIS A 217 -7.31 33.80 -31.36
N ALA A 218 -6.01 34.01 -31.53
CA ALA A 218 -5.41 35.33 -31.42
C ALA A 218 -5.67 36.23 -32.65
N ALA A 219 -6.18 37.44 -32.42
CA ALA A 219 -6.49 38.39 -33.49
C ALA A 219 -5.23 38.79 -34.29
N GLY A 220 -5.29 38.63 -35.62
CA GLY A 220 -4.21 39.00 -36.53
C GLY A 220 -3.06 37.99 -36.61
N LEU A 221 -3.21 36.81 -36.00
CA LEU A 221 -2.27 35.72 -36.14
C LEU A 221 -2.63 34.90 -37.39
N ILE A 222 -1.73 34.87 -38.38
CA ILE A 222 -1.98 34.33 -39.72
C ILE A 222 -1.33 32.94 -39.83
N PRO A 223 -2.07 31.86 -40.09
CA PRO A 223 -1.48 30.53 -40.26
C PRO A 223 -0.56 30.46 -41.49
N ASP A 224 0.47 29.63 -41.42
CA ASP A 224 1.25 29.25 -42.60
C ASP A 224 0.51 28.18 -43.40
N ASN A 225 -0.35 28.59 -44.33
CA ASN A 225 -1.17 27.68 -45.14
C ASN A 225 -0.35 26.85 -46.15
N THR A 226 0.98 26.96 -46.16
CA THR A 226 1.83 25.99 -46.88
C THR A 226 2.00 24.68 -46.10
N ASP A 227 1.73 24.69 -44.80
CA ASP A 227 1.58 23.48 -43.99
C ASP A 227 0.24 22.81 -44.32
N SER A 228 0.29 21.53 -44.67
CA SER A 228 -0.91 20.73 -45.01
C SER A 228 -1.93 20.64 -43.88
N PHE A 229 -1.51 20.80 -42.62
CA PHE A 229 -2.46 20.84 -41.51
C PHE A 229 -3.15 22.19 -41.36
N LEU A 230 -2.59 23.26 -41.91
CA LEU A 230 -3.12 24.62 -41.78
C LEU A 230 -3.72 25.16 -43.09
N GLU A 231 -3.74 24.37 -44.16
CA GLU A 231 -4.11 24.80 -45.52
C GLU A 231 -5.43 25.60 -45.58
N ASN A 232 -6.43 25.21 -44.77
CA ASN A 232 -7.77 25.80 -44.73
C ASN A 232 -8.01 26.64 -43.47
N MET A 233 -7.02 26.77 -42.59
CA MET A 233 -7.15 27.58 -41.38
C MET A 233 -7.17 29.06 -41.75
N GLN A 234 -8.07 29.82 -41.13
CA GLN A 234 -8.16 31.26 -41.30
C GLN A 234 -7.35 32.01 -40.24
N THR A 235 -6.99 33.26 -40.58
CA THR A 235 -6.41 34.22 -39.63
C THR A 235 -7.29 34.36 -38.39
N GLY A 236 -6.66 34.38 -37.22
CA GLY A 236 -7.36 34.51 -35.95
C GLY A 236 -8.04 35.87 -35.81
N THR A 237 -9.18 35.89 -35.15
CA THR A 237 -10.05 37.08 -35.05
C THR A 237 -10.23 37.59 -33.62
N GLY A 238 -9.58 36.96 -32.63
CA GLY A 238 -9.84 37.23 -31.21
C GLY A 238 -11.01 36.44 -30.63
N ASN A 239 -11.66 35.61 -31.46
CA ASN A 239 -12.76 34.71 -31.10
C ASN A 239 -12.48 33.30 -31.64
N SER A 240 -13.12 32.28 -31.07
CA SER A 240 -13.04 30.88 -31.51
C SER A 240 -14.18 30.51 -32.46
N GLY A 241 -13.96 30.63 -33.78
CA GLY A 241 -14.85 30.07 -34.81
C GLY A 241 -14.32 28.75 -35.41
N GLU A 242 -15.20 27.98 -36.06
CA GLU A 242 -14.85 26.67 -36.66
C GLU A 242 -13.69 26.79 -37.67
N ASN A 243 -13.69 27.84 -38.49
CA ASN A 243 -12.66 28.08 -39.51
C ASN A 243 -11.31 28.55 -38.95
N GLN A 244 -11.21 28.83 -37.64
CA GLN A 244 -9.95 29.12 -36.95
C GLN A 244 -9.43 27.88 -36.20
N SER A 245 -10.01 26.71 -36.47
CA SER A 245 -9.59 25.46 -35.84
C SER A 245 -9.35 24.37 -36.86
N VAL A 246 -8.44 23.44 -36.53
CA VAL A 246 -8.18 22.25 -37.34
C VAL A 246 -7.96 21.04 -36.45
N SER A 247 -8.38 19.88 -36.93
CA SER A 247 -8.08 18.58 -36.31
C SER A 247 -6.79 18.02 -36.88
N VAL A 248 -5.83 17.71 -36.02
CA VAL A 248 -4.53 17.16 -36.40
C VAL A 248 -4.31 15.81 -35.73
N ALA A 249 -4.03 14.77 -36.50
CA ALA A 249 -3.63 13.48 -35.97
C ALA A 249 -2.11 13.43 -35.77
N LEU A 250 -1.66 13.31 -34.53
CA LEU A 250 -0.26 13.13 -34.16
C LEU A 250 -0.04 11.70 -33.65
N GLY A 251 1.02 11.05 -34.15
CA GLY A 251 1.44 9.72 -33.70
C GLY A 251 1.89 9.72 -32.23
N SER A 252 2.25 8.56 -31.68
CA SER A 252 2.94 8.51 -30.39
C SER A 252 4.39 8.99 -30.53
N ASN A 253 4.89 9.67 -29.50
CA ASN A 253 6.20 10.31 -29.42
C ASN A 253 6.48 11.22 -30.62
N ALA A 254 5.43 11.87 -31.12
CA ALA A 254 5.50 12.72 -32.30
C ALA A 254 5.51 14.18 -31.89
N SER A 255 6.14 15.01 -32.72
CA SER A 255 6.05 16.47 -32.60
C SER A 255 5.77 17.07 -33.97
N HIS A 256 5.06 18.18 -33.98
CA HIS A 256 4.86 19.01 -35.17
C HIS A 256 4.99 20.49 -34.79
N VAL A 257 5.56 21.27 -35.70
CA VAL A 257 5.78 22.71 -35.51
C VAL A 257 4.85 23.45 -36.44
N PHE A 258 3.87 24.16 -35.88
CA PHE A 258 2.96 25.01 -36.62
C PHE A 258 3.47 26.44 -36.65
N ARG A 259 3.69 27.00 -37.84
CA ARG A 259 4.11 28.39 -37.98
C ARG A 259 2.92 29.31 -38.15
N PHE A 260 2.98 30.45 -37.48
CA PHE A 260 2.03 31.54 -37.66
C PHE A 260 2.74 32.87 -37.82
N PHE A 261 2.36 33.66 -38.81
CA PHE A 261 2.87 35.01 -39.02
C PHE A 261 2.09 36.02 -38.19
N LYS A 262 2.78 37.03 -37.67
CA LYS A 262 2.21 38.07 -36.82
C LYS A 262 1.83 39.26 -37.68
N SER A 263 0.59 39.72 -37.60
CA SER A 263 0.21 41.01 -38.21
C SER A 263 0.86 42.21 -37.50
N ASN A 264 1.31 42.02 -36.25
CA ASN A 264 2.05 43.00 -35.46
C ASN A 264 3.20 42.29 -34.71
N ALA A 265 4.44 42.66 -35.03
CA ALA A 265 5.65 42.05 -34.47
C ALA A 265 5.82 42.29 -32.95
N GLU A 266 5.19 43.32 -32.39
CA GLU A 266 5.28 43.67 -30.97
C GLU A 266 4.37 42.83 -30.07
N LYS A 267 3.40 42.10 -30.65
CA LYS A 267 2.49 41.25 -29.87
C LYS A 267 3.18 39.96 -29.43
N SER A 268 2.85 39.48 -28.24
CA SER A 268 3.32 38.20 -27.70
C SER A 268 2.17 37.18 -27.68
N TYR A 269 2.50 35.91 -27.83
CA TYR A 269 1.54 34.82 -27.93
C TYR A 269 1.91 33.65 -27.03
N THR A 270 0.92 32.86 -26.64
CA THR A 270 1.07 31.64 -25.83
C THR A 270 0.20 30.52 -26.39
N ALA A 271 0.54 29.28 -26.04
CA ALA A 271 -0.25 28.10 -26.34
C ALA A 271 -0.67 27.43 -25.03
N THR A 272 -1.97 27.22 -24.86
CA THR A 272 -2.52 26.49 -23.71
C THR A 272 -3.06 25.15 -24.16
N VAL A 273 -2.90 24.13 -23.32
CA VAL A 273 -3.42 22.78 -23.57
C VAL A 273 -4.48 22.47 -22.54
N LEU A 274 -5.67 22.09 -23.00
CA LEU A 274 -6.75 21.57 -22.17
C LEU A 274 -7.33 20.34 -22.88
N ASN A 275 -7.19 19.18 -22.24
CA ASN A 275 -7.48 17.88 -22.87
C ASN A 275 -6.72 17.73 -24.20
N ASP A 276 -7.41 17.40 -25.29
CA ASP A 276 -6.82 17.30 -26.63
C ASP A 276 -6.96 18.61 -27.45
N VAL A 277 -7.16 19.76 -26.79
CA VAL A 277 -7.30 21.07 -27.44
C VAL A 277 -6.08 21.93 -27.16
N VAL A 278 -5.43 22.43 -28.22
CA VAL A 278 -4.35 23.40 -28.15
C VAL A 278 -4.87 24.75 -28.62
N THR A 279 -4.87 25.76 -27.75
CA THR A 279 -5.35 27.11 -28.08
C THR A 279 -4.19 28.09 -28.12
N VAL A 280 -3.98 28.74 -29.26
CA VAL A 280 -2.99 29.80 -29.43
C VAL A 280 -3.67 31.15 -29.21
N GLY A 281 -3.23 31.86 -28.17
CA GLY A 281 -3.79 33.13 -27.73
C GLY A 281 -2.74 34.24 -27.64
N GLU A 282 -3.18 35.49 -27.65
CA GLU A 282 -2.34 36.65 -27.34
C GLU A 282 -2.09 36.71 -25.82
N VAL A 283 -0.87 37.07 -25.40
CA VAL A 283 -0.55 37.31 -23.99
C VAL A 283 -1.07 38.70 -23.63
N THR A 284 -2.14 38.76 -22.83
CA THR A 284 -2.61 40.00 -22.22
C THR A 284 -1.90 40.19 -20.88
N ASN A 285 -1.09 41.26 -20.76
CA ASN A 285 -0.62 41.70 -19.45
C ASN A 285 -1.83 42.26 -18.68
N GLU A 286 -2.28 41.54 -17.65
CA GLU A 286 -3.11 42.13 -16.58
C GLU A 286 -2.24 42.99 -15.65
#